data_AF-A0A9X6AIE9-F1
#
_entry.id   AF-A0A9X6AIE9-F1
#
_cell.length_a   1.000
_cell.length_b   1.000
_cell.length_c   1.000
_cell.angle_alpha   90.00
_cell.angle_beta   90.00
_cell.angle_gamma   90.00
#
_symmetry.space_group_name_H-M   'P 1'
#
loop_
_entity.id
_entity.type
_entity.pdbx_description
1 polymer ?
#
loop_
_entity_poly.entity_id
_entity_poly.type
_entity_poly.pdbx_seq_one_letter_code
_entity_poly.pdbx_strand_id
1 'polypeptide(L)'
;MSDPRILTVRPEPGEYAWTFGGAPPVARVAPGTVLDLYTEDCFAGRVRSEKDLVSEVCEFPFLNPQTGPFHVEGAEPGDTVAVHFVSIEPARDWAASTTVPLFGALTSTHTTATLQPPLPETVWIWQLDRERRTALFSARDSDIRIELPMDPMHGTVGVAPANLEVRSAL
;
A
#
# COMPACT_ATOMS: atom_id res chain seq x y z
N MET A 1 -20.91 -27.09 -7.25
CA MET A 1 -20.05 -26.28 -6.38
C MET A 1 -20.90 -25.10 -5.95
N SER A 2 -21.01 -24.83 -4.65
CA SER A 2 -21.69 -23.63 -4.16
C SER A 2 -20.90 -22.40 -4.57
N ASP A 3 -21.60 -21.29 -4.86
CA ASP A 3 -20.93 -20.02 -5.13
C ASP A 3 -20.01 -19.64 -3.95
N PRO A 4 -18.83 -19.06 -4.24
CA PRO A 4 -17.92 -18.65 -3.18
C PRO A 4 -18.59 -17.59 -2.31
N ARG A 5 -18.43 -17.70 -0.99
CA ARG A 5 -18.87 -16.66 -0.06
C ARG A 5 -17.99 -15.42 -0.26
N ILE A 6 -18.60 -14.29 -0.59
CA ILE A 6 -17.90 -13.01 -0.78
C ILE A 6 -18.15 -12.12 0.42
N LEU A 7 -17.09 -11.53 0.98
CA LEU A 7 -17.15 -10.46 1.97
C LEU A 7 -16.55 -9.21 1.36
N THR A 8 -17.35 -8.15 1.26
CA THR A 8 -16.91 -6.84 0.78
C THR A 8 -16.55 -5.95 1.97
N VAL A 9 -15.37 -5.32 1.94
CA VAL A 9 -14.93 -4.37 2.97
C VAL A 9 -14.41 -3.09 2.32
N ARG A 10 -14.87 -1.95 2.83
CA ARG A 10 -14.52 -0.60 2.41
C ARG A 10 -14.25 0.24 3.66
N PRO A 11 -13.00 0.30 4.16
CA PRO A 11 -12.71 1.02 5.40
C PRO A 11 -12.86 2.53 5.22
N GLU A 12 -13.44 3.18 6.22
CA GLU A 12 -13.34 4.63 6.40
C GLU A 12 -11.92 5.01 6.87
N PRO A 13 -11.47 6.27 6.71
CA PRO A 13 -10.10 6.68 7.07
C PRO A 13 -9.66 6.35 8.51
N GLY A 14 -10.60 6.29 9.45
CA GLY A 14 -10.33 5.94 10.85
C GLY A 14 -10.29 4.44 11.15
N GLU A 15 -10.59 3.59 10.18
CA GLU A 15 -10.72 2.13 10.35
C GLU A 15 -9.48 1.36 9.87
N TYR A 16 -8.51 2.04 9.27
CA TYR A 16 -7.25 1.42 8.87
C TYR A 16 -6.39 1.05 10.08
N ALA A 17 -5.75 -0.12 10.01
CA ALA A 17 -4.67 -0.48 10.91
C ALA A 17 -3.32 0.03 10.37
N TRP A 18 -2.39 0.34 11.28
CA TRP A 18 -1.04 0.85 10.95
C TRP A 18 0.07 -0.13 11.35
N THR A 19 -0.33 -1.28 11.90
CA THR A 19 0.56 -2.30 12.45
C THR A 19 0.05 -3.70 12.15
N PHE A 20 0.98 -4.64 12.02
CA PHE A 20 0.70 -6.07 12.12
C PHE A 20 0.70 -6.45 13.60
N GLY A 21 -0.45 -6.92 14.10
CA GLY A 21 -0.69 -7.14 15.53
C GLY A 21 -1.28 -5.92 16.23
N GLY A 22 -1.90 -6.15 17.40
CA GLY A 22 -2.46 -5.09 18.26
C GLY A 22 -3.85 -4.55 17.86
N ALA A 23 -4.28 -4.71 16.62
CA ALA A 23 -5.61 -4.29 16.16
C ALA A 23 -6.67 -5.41 16.32
N PRO A 24 -7.92 -5.08 16.70
CA PRO A 24 -9.01 -6.06 16.72
C PRO A 24 -9.40 -6.47 15.29
N PRO A 25 -9.89 -7.71 15.08
CA PRO A 25 -10.33 -8.13 13.76
C PRO A 25 -11.56 -7.36 13.31
N VAL A 26 -11.55 -6.88 12.06
CA VAL A 26 -12.71 -6.20 11.44
C VAL A 26 -13.79 -7.20 11.02
N ALA A 27 -13.39 -8.45 10.76
CA ALA A 27 -14.30 -9.56 10.48
C ALA A 27 -13.65 -10.92 10.80
N ARG A 28 -14.49 -11.93 11.02
CA ARG A 28 -14.09 -13.35 11.07
C ARG A 28 -14.48 -14.01 9.74
N VAL A 29 -13.58 -14.80 9.17
CA VAL A 29 -13.76 -15.42 7.86
C VAL A 29 -13.39 -16.89 7.90
N ALA A 30 -14.21 -17.73 7.26
CA ALA A 30 -13.87 -19.13 7.04
C ALA A 30 -12.87 -19.27 5.87
N PRO A 31 -11.97 -20.27 5.90
CA PRO A 31 -11.14 -20.60 4.74
C PRO A 31 -11.96 -20.75 3.45
N GLY A 32 -11.46 -20.20 2.34
CA GLY A 32 -12.16 -20.16 1.06
C GLY A 32 -13.15 -19.00 0.87
N THR A 33 -13.34 -18.14 1.88
CA THR A 33 -14.07 -16.86 1.71
C THR A 33 -13.29 -15.95 0.76
N VAL A 34 -13.97 -15.41 -0.24
CA VAL A 34 -13.42 -14.38 -1.14
C VAL A 34 -13.57 -13.02 -0.49
N LEU A 35 -12.48 -12.27 -0.43
CA LEU A 35 -12.45 -10.90 0.08
C LEU A 35 -12.43 -9.92 -1.10
N ASP A 36 -13.47 -9.11 -1.20
CA ASP A 36 -13.52 -7.95 -2.10
C ASP A 36 -13.16 -6.71 -1.27
N LEU A 37 -11.93 -6.23 -1.40
CA LEU A 37 -11.37 -5.21 -0.51
C LEU A 37 -11.08 -3.90 -1.25
N TYR A 38 -11.30 -2.79 -0.56
CA TYR A 38 -10.66 -1.51 -0.91
C TYR A 38 -9.41 -1.32 -0.06
N THR A 39 -8.37 -0.79 -0.68
CA THR A 39 -7.11 -0.42 -0.04
C THR A 39 -6.82 1.03 -0.41
N GLU A 40 -6.35 1.82 0.55
CA GLU A 40 -5.84 3.16 0.27
C GLU A 40 -4.36 3.10 -0.15
N ASP A 41 -3.86 4.15 -0.81
CA ASP A 41 -2.43 4.26 -1.11
C ASP A 41 -1.57 4.35 0.14
N CYS A 42 -0.26 4.17 -0.03
CA CYS A 42 0.72 4.23 1.04
C CYS A 42 0.78 5.58 1.77
N PHE A 43 0.24 6.64 1.17
CA PHE A 43 0.20 7.99 1.73
C PHE A 43 -1.13 8.31 2.44
N ALA A 44 -2.01 7.31 2.59
CA ALA A 44 -3.35 7.45 3.15
C ALA A 44 -4.20 8.51 2.44
N GLY A 45 -4.04 8.62 1.11
CA GLY A 45 -4.78 9.54 0.26
C GLY A 45 -4.42 11.02 0.45
N ARG A 46 -3.27 11.31 1.08
CA ARG A 46 -2.82 12.69 1.38
C ARG A 46 -2.02 13.34 0.24
N VAL A 47 -1.31 12.56 -0.58
CA VAL A 47 -0.60 13.05 -1.77
C VAL A 47 -1.54 13.03 -2.96
N ARG A 48 -1.93 14.20 -3.49
CA ARG A 48 -2.94 14.33 -4.55
C ARG A 48 -2.47 15.11 -5.77
N SER A 49 -1.34 15.77 -5.66
CA SER A 49 -0.71 16.58 -6.70
C SER A 49 0.80 16.57 -6.55
N GLU A 50 1.50 17.06 -7.56
CA GLU A 50 2.96 17.17 -7.52
C GLU A 50 3.47 18.27 -6.56
N LYS A 51 2.56 19.01 -5.91
CA LYS A 51 2.87 20.01 -4.88
C LYS A 51 2.79 19.45 -3.47
N ASP A 52 2.20 18.27 -3.30
CA ASP A 52 1.97 17.66 -1.99
C ASP A 52 3.21 16.87 -1.56
N LEU A 53 4.22 17.58 -1.06
CA LEU A 53 5.44 16.96 -0.54
C LEU A 53 5.09 16.04 0.63
N VAL A 54 5.56 14.79 0.59
CA VAL A 54 5.25 13.77 1.60
C VAL A 54 5.67 14.23 3.00
N SER A 55 6.82 14.90 3.12
CA SER A 55 7.30 15.45 4.40
C SER A 55 6.38 16.53 4.99
N GLU A 56 5.52 17.15 4.18
CA GLU A 56 4.60 18.21 4.61
C GLU A 56 3.18 17.69 4.84
N VAL A 57 2.70 16.77 3.99
CA VAL A 57 1.29 16.33 4.03
C VAL A 57 1.09 15.02 4.81
N CYS A 58 2.09 14.14 4.86
CA CYS A 58 1.99 12.86 5.55
C CYS A 58 2.45 12.98 7.02
N GLU A 59 1.86 12.14 7.87
CA GLU A 59 2.23 12.06 9.28
C GLU A 59 2.99 10.77 9.52
N PHE A 60 4.29 10.87 9.81
CA PHE A 60 5.10 9.69 10.10
C PHE A 60 4.88 9.20 11.53
N PRO A 61 4.81 7.87 11.78
CA PRO A 61 5.08 6.77 10.85
C PRO A 61 3.81 6.18 10.17
N PHE A 62 2.71 6.93 10.10
CA PHE A 62 1.42 6.47 9.57
C PHE A 62 1.40 6.48 8.04
N LEU A 63 2.17 5.56 7.45
CA LEU A 63 2.16 5.20 6.04
C LEU A 63 1.74 3.72 5.89
N ASN A 64 1.41 3.32 4.66
CA ASN A 64 0.92 1.97 4.35
C ASN A 64 -0.29 1.56 5.22
N PRO A 65 -1.44 2.27 5.14
CA PRO A 65 -2.64 1.88 5.86
C PRO A 65 -3.08 0.46 5.45
N GLN A 66 -3.42 -0.37 6.43
CA GLN A 66 -3.79 -1.77 6.22
C GLN A 66 -5.31 -1.96 6.32
N THR A 67 -5.91 -2.59 5.31
CA THR A 67 -7.30 -3.09 5.37
C THR A 67 -7.32 -4.43 6.09
N GLY A 68 -7.96 -4.47 7.26
CA GLY A 68 -7.97 -5.65 8.14
C GLY A 68 -7.75 -5.25 9.60
N PRO A 69 -7.34 -6.19 10.47
CA PRO A 69 -7.05 -7.59 10.20
C PRO A 69 -8.30 -8.46 10.07
N PHE A 70 -8.17 -9.59 9.38
CA PHE A 70 -9.21 -10.61 9.26
C PHE A 70 -8.85 -11.82 10.12
N HIS A 71 -9.76 -12.24 11.00
CA HIS A 71 -9.56 -13.45 11.77
C HIS A 71 -9.98 -14.67 10.94
N VAL A 72 -9.00 -15.48 10.53
CA VAL A 72 -9.26 -16.74 9.81
C VAL A 72 -9.67 -17.82 10.81
N GLU A 73 -10.86 -18.38 10.62
CA GLU A 73 -11.40 -19.43 11.50
C GLU A 73 -10.56 -20.71 11.42
N GLY A 74 -10.18 -21.23 12.59
CA GLY A 74 -9.40 -22.46 12.72
C GLY A 74 -7.90 -22.32 12.45
N ALA A 75 -7.40 -21.13 12.10
CA ALA A 75 -5.96 -20.91 11.95
C ALA A 75 -5.26 -20.82 13.31
N GLU A 76 -4.17 -21.57 13.50
CA GLU A 76 -3.38 -21.63 14.73
C GLU A 76 -1.87 -21.40 14.47
N PRO A 77 -1.06 -21.04 15.48
CA PRO A 77 0.38 -20.93 15.33
C PRO A 77 1.01 -22.23 14.80
N GLY A 78 1.71 -22.14 13.68
CA GLY A 78 2.28 -23.28 12.96
C GLY A 78 1.60 -23.54 11.61
N ASP A 79 0.38 -23.03 11.40
CA ASP A 79 -0.30 -23.09 10.12
C ASP A 79 0.26 -22.10 9.10
N THR A 80 -0.12 -22.30 7.83
CA THR A 80 0.16 -21.37 6.72
C THR A 80 -1.14 -20.79 6.19
N VAL A 81 -1.23 -19.46 6.14
CA VAL A 81 -2.31 -18.75 5.46
C VAL A 81 -1.93 -18.54 4.00
N ALA A 82 -2.63 -19.21 3.09
CA ALA A 82 -2.46 -19.01 1.65
C ALA A 82 -3.43 -17.92 1.15
N VAL A 83 -2.90 -16.84 0.59
CA VAL A 83 -3.67 -15.76 -0.03
C VAL A 83 -3.50 -15.85 -1.54
N HIS A 84 -4.61 -15.99 -2.27
CA HIS A 84 -4.62 -15.97 -3.72
C HIS A 84 -5.24 -14.65 -4.22
N PHE A 85 -4.43 -13.82 -4.86
CA PHE A 85 -4.91 -12.58 -5.48
C PHE A 85 -5.62 -12.89 -6.79
N VAL A 86 -6.95 -12.77 -6.79
CA VAL A 86 -7.79 -13.02 -7.98
C VAL A 86 -7.69 -11.87 -8.97
N SER A 87 -7.76 -10.63 -8.47
CA SER A 87 -7.67 -9.40 -9.27
C SER A 87 -7.18 -8.24 -8.40
N ILE A 88 -6.45 -7.31 -9.01
CA ILE A 88 -6.03 -6.06 -8.36
C ILE A 88 -6.30 -4.93 -9.35
N GLU A 89 -7.25 -4.07 -9.03
CA GLU A 89 -7.69 -2.98 -9.91
C GLU A 89 -7.43 -1.63 -9.25
N PRO A 90 -6.83 -0.66 -9.97
CA PRO A 90 -6.67 0.69 -9.45
C PRO A 90 -8.02 1.31 -9.10
N ALA A 91 -8.16 1.78 -7.86
CA ALA A 91 -9.38 2.45 -7.39
C ALA A 91 -9.59 3.85 -8.00
N ARG A 92 -8.62 4.37 -8.76
CA ARG A 92 -8.59 5.70 -9.36
C ARG A 92 -7.81 5.70 -10.67
N ASP A 93 -7.94 6.78 -11.43
CA ASP A 93 -7.28 6.99 -12.74
C ASP A 93 -5.89 7.63 -12.63
N TRP A 94 -5.29 7.65 -11.43
CA TRP A 94 -3.97 8.22 -11.22
C TRP A 94 -3.22 7.52 -10.08
N ALA A 95 -1.90 7.63 -10.03
CA ALA A 95 -1.06 7.15 -8.94
C ALA A 95 0.04 8.15 -8.61
N ALA A 96 0.69 8.01 -7.46
CA ALA A 96 1.79 8.87 -7.04
C ALA A 96 3.08 8.06 -6.83
N SER A 97 4.21 8.63 -7.22
CA SER A 97 5.54 8.20 -6.79
C SER A 97 6.32 9.40 -6.28
N THR A 98 7.28 9.17 -5.38
CA THR A 98 8.06 10.26 -4.80
C THR A 98 9.50 9.87 -4.51
N THR A 99 10.39 10.85 -4.55
CA THR A 99 11.66 10.80 -3.80
C THR A 99 11.42 11.46 -2.44
N VAL A 100 11.81 10.79 -1.35
CA VAL A 100 11.75 11.35 0.01
C VAL A 100 13.17 11.53 0.52
N PRO A 101 13.52 12.65 1.18
CA PRO A 101 14.85 12.85 1.73
C PRO A 101 15.28 11.70 2.64
N LEU A 102 16.51 11.23 2.45
CA LEU A 102 17.11 10.14 3.20
C LEU A 102 16.43 8.76 3.08
N PHE A 103 15.62 8.56 2.04
CA PHE A 103 14.95 7.29 1.76
C PHE A 103 15.14 6.87 0.29
N GLY A 104 15.59 5.63 0.09
CA GLY A 104 15.83 5.04 -1.23
C GLY A 104 17.29 4.62 -1.46
N ALA A 105 17.51 3.80 -2.49
CA ALA A 105 18.81 3.16 -2.73
C ALA A 105 19.90 4.10 -3.29
N LEU A 106 19.50 5.21 -3.94
CA LEU A 106 20.42 6.13 -4.63
C LEU A 106 20.62 7.45 -3.86
N THR A 107 20.39 7.43 -2.55
CA THR A 107 20.58 8.56 -1.63
C THR A 107 21.22 8.07 -0.34
N SER A 108 21.76 8.98 0.48
CA SER A 108 22.07 8.67 1.87
C SER A 108 20.82 8.17 2.60
N THR A 109 20.99 7.31 3.60
CA THR A 109 19.90 6.91 4.50
C THR A 109 20.39 6.97 5.95
N HIS A 110 19.50 6.73 6.92
CA HIS A 110 19.89 6.64 8.33
C HIS A 110 20.85 5.47 8.63
N THR A 111 20.88 4.43 7.79
CA THR A 111 21.78 3.27 7.95
C THR A 111 23.02 3.35 7.06
N THR A 112 22.98 4.12 5.96
CA THR A 112 24.08 4.34 5.03
C THR A 112 24.36 5.83 4.87
N ALA A 113 24.78 6.45 5.97
CA ALA A 113 25.01 7.89 6.04
C ALA A 113 26.27 8.30 5.27
N THR A 114 26.15 9.36 4.47
CA THR A 114 27.23 9.97 3.70
C THR A 114 27.05 11.50 3.73
N LEU A 115 28.00 12.28 3.21
CA LEU A 115 28.03 13.74 3.41
C LEU A 115 27.31 14.58 2.33
N GLN A 116 26.86 13.97 1.23
CA GLN A 116 26.12 14.71 0.21
C GLN A 116 24.74 15.16 0.71
N PRO A 117 24.18 16.24 0.17
CA PRO A 117 22.77 16.56 0.41
C PRO A 117 21.87 15.40 -0.06
N PRO A 118 20.70 15.19 0.57
CA PRO A 118 19.73 14.21 0.10
C PRO A 118 19.22 14.60 -1.29
N LEU A 119 18.66 13.62 -2.01
CA LEU A 119 17.91 13.91 -3.23
C LEU A 119 16.77 14.91 -2.91
N PRO A 120 16.45 15.83 -3.84
CA PRO A 120 15.29 16.69 -3.70
C PRO A 120 14.03 15.87 -3.49
N GLU A 121 13.14 16.35 -2.62
CA GLU A 121 11.81 15.78 -2.51
C GLU A 121 11.01 16.16 -3.76
N THR A 122 10.46 15.17 -4.46
CA THR A 122 9.74 15.39 -5.71
C THR A 122 8.65 14.36 -5.85
N VAL A 123 7.45 14.81 -6.21
CA VAL A 123 6.29 13.94 -6.46
C VAL A 123 5.98 13.93 -7.96
N TRP A 124 5.67 12.74 -8.46
CA TRP A 124 5.13 12.51 -9.80
C TRP A 124 3.72 11.96 -9.69
N ILE A 125 2.79 12.53 -10.47
CA ILE A 125 1.45 11.98 -10.65
C ILE A 125 1.37 11.26 -12.00
N TRP A 126 1.13 9.96 -11.94
CA TRP A 126 0.96 9.07 -13.08
C TRP A 126 -0.50 9.08 -13.51
N GLN A 127 -0.78 9.12 -14.81
CA GLN A 127 -2.14 8.93 -15.32
C GLN A 127 -2.35 7.45 -15.67
N LEU A 128 -3.43 6.84 -15.19
CA LEU A 128 -3.73 5.43 -15.38
C LEU A 128 -4.88 5.26 -16.37
N ASP A 129 -4.74 4.33 -17.29
CA ASP A 129 -5.80 3.88 -18.18
C ASP A 129 -6.15 2.42 -17.85
N ARG A 130 -7.27 2.23 -17.14
CA ARG A 130 -7.72 0.90 -16.70
C ARG A 130 -8.08 -0.03 -17.86
N GLU A 131 -8.65 0.51 -18.93
CA GLU A 131 -9.08 -0.28 -20.09
C GLU A 131 -7.87 -0.74 -20.90
N ARG A 132 -6.94 0.19 -21.21
CA ARG A 132 -5.71 -0.11 -21.95
C ARG A 132 -4.64 -0.78 -21.10
N ARG A 133 -4.84 -0.84 -19.77
CA ARG A 133 -3.89 -1.39 -18.80
C ARG A 133 -2.54 -0.67 -18.84
N THR A 134 -2.52 0.66 -18.94
CA THR A 134 -1.30 1.47 -19.03
C THR A 134 -1.19 2.55 -17.94
N ALA A 135 0.03 2.97 -17.64
CA ALA A 135 0.38 4.08 -16.77
C ALA A 135 1.32 5.05 -17.51
N LEU A 136 0.93 6.32 -17.59
CA LEU A 136 1.71 7.37 -18.24
C LEU A 136 2.61 8.08 -17.23
N PHE A 137 3.90 7.93 -17.42
CA PHE A 137 4.93 8.75 -16.81
C PHE A 137 5.07 10.10 -17.55
N SER A 138 5.20 11.19 -16.81
CA SER A 138 5.65 12.48 -17.34
C SER A 138 6.82 12.98 -16.50
N ALA A 139 7.95 13.25 -17.14
CA ALA A 139 9.12 13.81 -16.47
C ALA A 139 8.83 15.22 -15.93
N ARG A 140 9.58 15.62 -14.90
CA ARG A 140 9.41 16.92 -14.22
C ARG A 140 10.35 18.00 -14.73
N ASP A 141 11.43 17.60 -15.39
CA ASP A 141 12.56 18.42 -15.82
C ASP A 141 12.81 18.35 -17.33
N SER A 142 11.93 17.68 -18.08
CA SER A 142 12.01 17.53 -19.54
C SER A 142 10.64 17.22 -20.14
N ASP A 143 10.54 17.23 -21.47
CA ASP A 143 9.32 16.87 -22.21
C ASP A 143 9.11 15.35 -22.36
N ILE A 144 9.91 14.53 -21.68
CA ILE A 144 9.83 13.06 -21.77
C ILE A 144 8.51 12.57 -21.19
N ARG A 145 7.81 11.73 -21.97
CA ARG A 145 6.62 10.99 -21.56
C ARG A 145 6.75 9.55 -22.00
N ILE A 146 6.43 8.62 -21.10
CA ILE A 146 6.57 7.18 -21.35
C ILE A 146 5.29 6.50 -20.86
N GLU A 147 4.63 5.80 -21.76
CA GLU A 147 3.51 4.92 -21.40
C GLU A 147 4.07 3.53 -21.09
N LEU A 148 3.77 3.02 -19.90
CA LEU A 148 4.21 1.72 -19.40
C LEU A 148 3.01 0.79 -19.21
N PRO A 149 3.16 -0.53 -19.41
CA PRO A 149 2.12 -1.48 -19.03
C PRO A 149 1.95 -1.47 -17.50
N MET A 150 0.71 -1.56 -17.03
CA MET A 150 0.43 -1.77 -15.61
C MET A 150 0.67 -3.23 -15.24
N ASP A 151 1.27 -3.45 -14.07
CA ASP A 151 1.38 -4.76 -13.43
C ASP A 151 1.13 -4.59 -11.92
N PRO A 152 -0.14 -4.51 -11.49
CA PRO A 152 -0.50 -4.14 -10.13
C PRO A 152 -0.14 -5.26 -9.14
N MET A 153 0.39 -4.87 -7.98
CA MET A 153 0.76 -5.78 -6.91
C MET A 153 0.47 -5.14 -5.55
N HIS A 154 0.33 -5.98 -4.51
CA HIS A 154 0.28 -5.49 -3.13
C HIS A 154 1.69 -5.39 -2.55
N GLY A 155 2.07 -4.19 -2.06
CA GLY A 155 3.34 -3.98 -1.38
C GLY A 155 3.37 -4.55 0.04
N THR A 156 2.26 -4.47 0.77
CA THR A 156 2.14 -4.95 2.15
C THR A 156 1.03 -5.99 2.26
N VAL A 157 1.42 -7.20 2.68
CA VAL A 157 0.52 -8.32 2.97
C VAL A 157 1.18 -9.10 4.11
N GLY A 158 0.44 -9.39 5.18
CA GLY A 158 1.02 -10.07 6.33
C GLY A 158 0.00 -10.56 7.33
N VAL A 159 0.48 -11.38 8.26
CA VAL A 159 -0.27 -11.87 9.42
C VAL A 159 0.29 -11.22 10.70
N ALA A 160 -0.51 -11.21 11.77
CA ALA A 160 -0.03 -10.72 13.06
C ALA A 160 1.14 -11.59 13.56
N PRO A 161 2.21 -10.97 14.12
CA PRO A 161 3.31 -11.72 14.72
C PRO A 161 2.87 -12.43 16.02
N ALA A 162 3.65 -13.42 16.43
CA ALA A 162 3.37 -14.21 17.63
C ALA A 162 3.56 -13.42 18.93
N ASN A 163 3.11 -14.00 20.05
CA ASN A 163 3.40 -13.54 21.41
C ASN A 163 3.00 -12.07 21.69
N LEU A 164 1.87 -11.61 21.14
CA LEU A 164 1.33 -10.26 21.29
C LEU A 164 2.27 -9.15 20.78
N GLU A 165 3.22 -9.50 19.92
CA GLU A 165 4.07 -8.52 19.27
C GLU A 165 3.25 -7.61 18.33
N VAL A 166 3.74 -6.38 18.17
CA VAL A 166 3.16 -5.39 17.26
C VAL A 166 4.30 -4.83 16.41
N ARG A 167 4.17 -4.93 15.09
CA ARG A 167 5.16 -4.43 14.12
C ARG A 167 4.53 -3.37 13.23
N SER A 168 5.29 -2.33 12.92
CA SER A 168 4.85 -1.33 11.94
C SER A 168 4.60 -1.99 10.59
N ALA A 169 3.66 -1.43 9.81
CA ALA A 169 3.52 -1.76 8.39
C ALA A 169 4.58 -1.05 7.50
N LEU A 170 5.49 -0.28 8.11
CA LEU A 170 6.64 0.37 7.50
C LEU A 170 7.93 -0.40 7.77
#